data_AF-A0A847AAX8-F1
#
_entry.id   AF-A0A847AAX8-F1
#
_cell.length_a   1.000
_cell.length_b   1.000
_cell.length_c   1.000
_cell.angle_alpha   90.00
_cell.angle_beta   90.00
_cell.angle_gamma   90.00
#
_symmetry.space_group_name_H-M   'P 1'
#
loop_
_entity.id
_entity.type
_entity.pdbx_description
1 polymer ?
#
loop_
_entity_poly.entity_id
_entity_poly.type
_entity_poly.pdbx_seq_one_letter_code
_entity_poly.pdbx_strand_id
1 'polypeptide(L)'
;MEKMPRTGGCFVCGLPEENSRSLGVSILWDGEKENTVIKINPDPTWCGYEGIVHGGIIASIFDDAMAWAVRQTIGGWAVTGEMSVRYLRPVKEGEEYTVEG
;
A
#
# COMPACT_ATOMS: atom_id res chain seq x y z
N MET A 1 4.02 10.85 -12.58
CA MET A 1 3.94 10.33 -11.20
C MET A 1 3.94 11.47 -10.21
N GLU A 2 2.79 11.78 -9.64
CA GLU A 2 2.61 12.76 -8.56
C GLU A 2 2.64 12.03 -7.21
N LYS A 3 3.29 12.58 -6.18
CA LYS A 3 3.30 11.95 -4.85
C LYS A 3 2.04 12.33 -4.08
N MET A 4 1.28 11.33 -3.64
CA MET A 4 0.10 11.56 -2.80
C MET A 4 0.50 12.02 -1.39
N PRO A 5 -0.32 12.85 -0.73
CA PRO A 5 -0.16 13.14 0.68
C PRO A 5 -0.15 11.87 1.53
N ARG A 6 0.37 11.95 2.75
CA ARG A 6 0.31 10.86 3.73
C ARG A 6 -0.80 11.12 4.74
N THR A 7 -1.43 10.06 5.21
CA THR A 7 -2.40 10.13 6.31
C THR A 7 -1.66 9.96 7.62
N GLY A 8 -1.70 10.99 8.48
CA GLY A 8 -0.98 10.97 9.73
C GLY A 8 -1.45 9.86 10.66
N GLY A 9 -0.50 9.15 11.28
CA GLY A 9 -0.79 7.98 12.11
C GLY A 9 -1.15 6.70 11.34
N CYS A 10 -1.29 6.72 10.02
CA CYS A 10 -1.69 5.55 9.23
C CYS A 10 -0.65 4.42 9.31
N PHE A 11 -1.13 3.18 9.51
CA PHE A 11 -0.30 1.98 9.52
C PHE A 11 0.40 1.73 8.18
N VAL A 12 -0.17 2.16 7.04
CA VAL A 12 0.39 1.86 5.72
C VAL A 12 1.24 3.02 5.20
N CYS A 13 0.61 4.15 4.85
CA CYS A 13 1.31 5.30 4.25
C CYS A 13 1.79 6.37 5.24
N GLY A 14 1.51 6.21 6.55
CA GLY A 14 1.91 7.15 7.57
C GLY A 14 3.42 7.38 7.63
N LEU A 15 3.85 8.46 8.28
CA LEU A 15 5.27 8.69 8.52
C LEU A 15 5.73 7.88 9.76
N PRO A 16 6.90 7.21 9.72
CA PRO A 16 7.44 6.50 10.88
C PRO A 16 7.61 7.38 12.12
N GLU A 17 7.83 8.69 11.93
CA GLU A 17 7.95 9.67 13.01
C GLU A 17 6.60 9.91 13.74
N GLU A 18 5.48 9.70 13.05
CA GLU A 18 4.12 9.88 13.59
C GLU A 18 3.51 8.57 14.07
N ASN A 19 3.84 7.46 13.40
CA ASN A 19 3.49 6.11 13.82
C ASN A 19 4.67 5.19 13.58
N SER A 20 5.36 4.80 14.66
CA SER A 20 6.52 3.91 14.61
C SER A 20 6.21 2.49 14.12
N ARG A 21 4.94 2.14 13.96
CA ARG A 21 4.47 0.88 13.36
C ARG A 21 4.07 1.03 11.89
N SER A 22 4.22 2.22 11.31
CA SER A 22 3.87 2.44 9.92
C SER A 22 4.80 1.66 8.98
N LEU A 23 4.24 1.14 7.88
CA LEU A 23 5.01 0.59 6.77
C LEU A 23 5.75 1.70 6.00
N GLY A 24 5.36 2.96 6.18
CA GLY A 24 6.07 4.11 5.64
C GLY A 24 6.01 4.22 4.12
N VAL A 25 5.10 3.53 3.43
CA VAL A 25 5.09 3.45 1.97
C VAL A 25 4.74 4.80 1.33
N SER A 26 5.30 5.07 0.15
CA SER A 26 4.94 6.25 -0.65
C SER A 26 4.00 5.85 -1.77
N ILE A 27 2.85 6.53 -1.84
CA ILE A 27 1.86 6.33 -2.88
C ILE A 27 2.05 7.40 -3.96
N LEU A 28 2.13 6.97 -5.21
CA LEU A 28 2.26 7.84 -6.37
C LEU A 28 1.01 7.70 -7.24
N TRP A 29 0.55 8.80 -7.85
CA TRP A 29 -0.50 8.81 -8.85
C TRP A 29 0.11 8.90 -10.26
N ASP A 30 -0.26 7.96 -11.13
CA ASP A 30 -0.01 8.00 -12.55
C ASP A 30 -1.22 8.62 -13.27
N GLY A 31 -1.11 9.89 -13.65
CA GLY A 31 -2.17 10.58 -14.37
C GLY A 31 -2.40 10.09 -15.79
N GLU A 32 -1.45 9.37 -16.40
CA GLU A 32 -1.64 8.81 -17.75
C GLU A 32 -2.44 7.51 -17.71
N LYS A 33 -2.22 6.69 -16.66
CA LYS A 33 -2.90 5.40 -16.47
C LYS A 33 -4.11 5.47 -15.54
N GLU A 34 -4.34 6.62 -14.91
CA GLU A 34 -5.38 6.84 -13.89
C GLU A 34 -5.30 5.81 -12.75
N ASN A 35 -4.09 5.51 -12.28
CA ASN A 35 -3.87 4.54 -11.21
C ASN A 35 -2.85 5.02 -10.17
N THR A 36 -2.83 4.34 -9.04
CA THR A 36 -1.80 4.48 -8.01
C THR A 36 -0.68 3.47 -8.21
N VAL A 37 0.54 3.86 -7.83
CA VAL A 37 1.72 3.02 -7.86
C VAL A 37 2.47 3.15 -6.54
N ILE A 38 2.76 2.01 -5.91
CA ILE A 38 3.49 1.92 -4.64
C ILE A 38 4.67 0.97 -4.86
N LYS A 39 5.89 1.47 -4.65
CA LYS A 39 7.09 0.62 -4.64
C LYS A 39 7.37 0.17 -3.22
N ILE A 40 7.56 -1.13 -3.03
CA ILE A 40 7.84 -1.73 -1.74
C ILE A 40 9.05 -2.65 -1.81
N ASN A 41 9.81 -2.69 -0.73
CA ASN A 41 10.85 -3.67 -0.48
C ASN A 41 10.62 -4.21 0.94
N PRO A 42 9.80 -5.27 1.08
CA PRO A 42 9.39 -5.76 2.40
C PRO A 42 10.60 -6.24 3.21
N ASP A 43 10.67 -5.83 4.47
CA ASP A 43 11.67 -6.31 5.41
C ASP A 43 11.13 -7.47 6.28
N PRO A 44 11.98 -8.15 7.07
CA PRO A 44 11.55 -9.31 7.86
C PRO A 44 10.44 -9.04 8.88
N THR A 45 10.24 -7.78 9.30
CA THR A 45 9.14 -7.41 10.20
C THR A 45 7.76 -7.48 9.51
N TRP A 46 7.73 -7.58 8.18
CA TRP A 46 6.49 -7.73 7.41
C TRP A 46 6.09 -9.20 7.25
N CYS A 47 6.97 -10.15 7.64
CA CYS A 47 6.76 -11.57 7.41
C CYS A 47 5.77 -12.19 8.39
N GLY A 48 4.88 -13.02 7.85
CA GLY A 48 3.94 -13.85 8.63
C GLY A 48 4.36 -15.31 8.73
N TYR A 49 5.27 -15.74 7.85
CA TYR A 49 5.89 -17.06 7.79
C TYR A 49 7.32 -16.89 7.30
N GLU A 50 8.19 -17.88 7.50
CA GLU A 50 9.64 -17.83 7.18
C GLU A 50 9.93 -17.17 5.81
N GLY A 51 10.38 -15.90 5.85
CA GLY A 51 10.72 -15.09 4.67
C GLY A 51 9.56 -14.71 3.74
N ILE A 52 8.31 -14.97 4.13
CA ILE A 52 7.10 -14.69 3.35
C ILE A 52 6.28 -13.60 4.03
N VAL A 53 6.03 -12.53 3.30
CA VAL A 53 5.26 -11.37 3.75
C VAL A 53 3.85 -11.79 4.15
N HIS A 54 3.38 -11.31 5.30
CA HIS A 54 2.04 -11.61 5.79
C HIS A 54 0.98 -11.10 4.80
N GLY A 55 0.06 -11.99 4.39
CA GLY A 55 -0.97 -11.65 3.40
C GLY A 55 -1.80 -10.42 3.77
N GLY A 56 -2.06 -10.22 5.06
CA GLY A 56 -2.74 -9.03 5.58
C GLY A 56 -1.98 -7.72 5.34
N ILE A 57 -0.65 -7.71 5.36
CA ILE A 57 0.13 -6.49 5.04
C ILE A 57 0.00 -6.16 3.55
N ILE A 58 0.08 -7.17 2.69
CA ILE A 58 -0.15 -7.01 1.25
C ILE A 58 -1.56 -6.46 1.00
N ALA A 59 -2.58 -7.02 1.66
CA ALA A 59 -3.95 -6.55 1.57
C ALA A 59 -4.10 -5.09 2.03
N SER A 60 -3.46 -4.69 3.14
CA SER A 60 -3.50 -3.30 3.61
C SER A 60 -2.84 -2.33 2.62
N ILE A 61 -1.78 -2.73 1.91
CA ILE A 61 -1.17 -1.89 0.88
C ILE A 61 -2.10 -1.73 -0.32
N PHE A 62 -2.78 -2.81 -0.75
CA PHE A 62 -3.81 -2.73 -1.80
C PHE A 62 -5.00 -1.86 -1.39
N ASP A 63 -5.44 -1.94 -0.13
CA ASP A 63 -6.53 -1.11 0.40
C ASP A 63 -6.18 0.38 0.32
N ASP A 64 -4.97 0.77 0.76
CA ASP A 64 -4.48 2.15 0.65
C ASP A 64 -4.34 2.58 -0.83
N ALA A 65 -3.82 1.72 -1.71
CA ALA A 65 -3.72 2.00 -3.15
C ALA A 65 -5.10 2.32 -3.75
N MET A 66 -6.09 1.44 -3.54
CA MET A 66 -7.47 1.64 -3.99
C MET A 66 -8.10 2.91 -3.40
N ALA A 67 -7.95 3.15 -2.09
CA ALA A 67 -8.54 4.31 -1.43
C ALA A 67 -8.01 5.63 -2.02
N TRP A 68 -6.71 5.70 -2.30
CA TRP A 68 -6.10 6.87 -2.93
C TRP A 68 -6.46 7.03 -4.40
N ALA A 69 -6.57 5.92 -5.15
CA ALA A 69 -7.06 5.96 -6.53
C ALA A 69 -8.48 6.53 -6.58
N VAL A 70 -9.40 5.99 -5.76
CA VAL A 70 -10.78 6.49 -5.65
C VAL A 70 -10.78 7.97 -5.26
N ARG A 71 -10.00 8.35 -4.25
CA ARG A 71 -9.93 9.75 -3.80
C ARG A 71 -9.54 10.69 -4.94
N GLN A 72 -8.51 10.31 -5.69
CA GLN A 72 -8.01 11.13 -6.78
C GLN A 72 -9.01 11.21 -7.93
N THR A 73 -9.68 10.10 -8.27
CA THR A 73 -10.67 10.05 -9.35
C THR A 73 -11.95 10.84 -9.04
N ILE A 74 -12.47 10.77 -7.81
CA ILE A 74 -13.77 11.39 -7.47
C ILE A 74 -13.65 12.72 -6.72
N GLY A 75 -12.44 13.13 -6.32
CA GLY A 75 -12.19 14.35 -5.55
C GLY A 75 -12.72 14.33 -4.12
N GLY A 76 -13.04 13.15 -3.58
CA GLY A 76 -13.67 12.96 -2.27
C GLY A 76 -13.26 11.66 -1.60
N TRP A 77 -13.72 11.42 -0.38
CA TRP A 77 -13.37 10.22 0.37
C TRP A 77 -14.46 9.17 0.36
N ALA A 78 -14.03 7.91 0.30
CA ALA A 78 -14.87 6.73 0.49
C ALA A 78 -14.25 5.82 1.55
N VAL A 79 -15.05 4.91 2.08
CA VAL A 79 -14.60 3.82 2.95
C VAL A 79 -14.69 2.50 2.19
N THR A 80 -13.78 1.57 2.48
CA THR A 80 -13.78 0.24 1.86
C THR A 80 -15.03 -0.52 2.28
N GLY A 81 -15.92 -0.80 1.32
CA GLY A 81 -17.11 -1.63 1.54
C GLY A 81 -16.79 -3.12 1.45
N GLU A 82 -16.04 -3.50 0.42
CA GLU A 82 -15.56 -4.88 0.19
C GLU A 82 -14.21 -4.82 -0.53
N MET A 83 -13.30 -5.73 -0.17
CA MET A 83 -12.07 -5.98 -0.92
C MET A 83 -11.88 -7.50 -1.06
N SER A 84 -11.69 -7.95 -2.29
CA SER A 84 -11.42 -9.36 -2.61
C SER A 84 -9.98 -9.50 -3.11
N VAL A 85 -9.15 -10.23 -2.35
CA VAL A 85 -7.73 -10.45 -2.69
C VAL A 85 -7.49 -11.91 -3.06
N ARG A 86 -6.81 -12.13 -4.19
CA ARG A 86 -6.36 -13.47 -4.62
C ARG A 86 -4.84 -13.53 -4.64
N TYR A 87 -4.25 -14.25 -3.69
CA TYR A 87 -2.80 -14.46 -3.62
C TYR A 87 -2.36 -15.54 -4.61
N LEU A 88 -1.61 -15.15 -5.64
CA LEU A 88 -1.18 -16.06 -6.71
C LEU A 88 0.21 -16.67 -6.46
N ARG A 89 1.11 -15.90 -5.85
CA ARG A 89 2.51 -16.27 -5.55
C ARG A 89 2.93 -15.62 -4.24
N PRO A 90 3.87 -16.22 -3.49
CA PRO A 90 4.41 -15.59 -2.29
C PRO A 90 5.18 -14.32 -2.64
N VAL A 91 5.02 -13.29 -1.79
CA VAL A 91 5.88 -12.11 -1.75
C VAL A 91 6.93 -12.37 -0.68
N LYS A 92 8.20 -12.23 -1.03
CA LYS A 92 9.34 -12.53 -0.16
C LYS A 92 9.95 -11.26 0.39
N GLU A 93 10.50 -11.32 1.59
CA GLU A 93 11.33 -10.24 2.12
C GLU A 93 12.57 -10.01 1.24
N GLY A 94 13.08 -8.77 1.24
CA GLY A 94 14.30 -8.38 0.53
C GLY A 94 14.18 -8.23 -0.98
N GLU A 95 13.05 -8.61 -1.59
CA GLU A 95 12.78 -8.41 -3.01
C GLU A 95 12.00 -7.10 -3.26
N GLU A 96 12.16 -6.50 -4.44
CA GLU A 96 11.40 -5.30 -4.83
C GLU A 96 10.11 -5.68 -5.54
N TYR A 97 9.01 -5.03 -5.15
CA TYR A 97 7.70 -5.20 -5.77
C TYR A 97 7.06 -3.86 -6.08
N THR A 98 6.19 -3.87 -7.08
CA THR A 98 5.30 -2.76 -7.41
C THR A 98 3.87 -3.20 -7.15
N VAL A 99 3.14 -2.40 -6.38
CA VAL A 99 1.69 -2.50 -6.21
C VAL A 99 1.05 -1.43 -7.08
N GLU A 100 0.10 -1.83 -7.91
CA GLU A 100 -0.68 -0.94 -8.77
C GLU A 100 -2.16 -1.10 -8.40
N GLY A 101 -2.88 0.02 -8.25
CA GLY A 101 -4.28 0.05 -7.81
C GLY A 101 -5.08 1.15 -8.46
#